data_AF-A0A2P5MNI1-F1
#
_entry.id   AF-A0A2P5MNI1-F1
#
_cell.length_a   1.000
_cell.length_b   1.000
_cell.length_c   1.000
_cell.angle_alpha   90.00
_cell.angle_beta   90.00
_cell.angle_gamma   90.00
#
_symmetry.space_group_name_H-M   'P 1'
#
loop_
_entity.id
_entity.type
_entity.pdbx_description
1 polymer ?
#
loop_
_entity_poly.entity_id
_entity_poly.type
_entity_poly.pdbx_seq_one_letter_code
_entity_poly.pdbx_strand_id
1 'polypeptide(L)'
;MAWHQVSVITNELTAPELADVFSDLGAVSVTFMDAEDEPVYEPGIGETKIWSRTQVVALYELEAEPELIKTLVIQRFDPILLNSWHYEPVADQAWERAWMEHFKPMKFADRLWVCPTGQEQHEAGSVCLI
;
A
#
# COMPACT_ATOMS: atom_id res chain seq x y z
N MET A 1 6.75 -14.41 -4.14
CA MET A 1 7.12 -14.07 -5.53
C MET A 1 7.63 -12.64 -5.55
N ALA A 2 8.58 -12.32 -6.44
CA ALA A 2 9.00 -10.95 -6.68
C ALA A 2 8.01 -10.27 -7.65
N TRP A 3 7.86 -8.95 -7.55
CA TRP A 3 6.87 -8.18 -8.30
C TRP A 3 7.51 -6.92 -8.88
N HIS A 4 6.88 -6.35 -9.91
CA HIS A 4 7.14 -4.98 -10.33
C HIS A 4 6.11 -4.07 -9.67
N GLN A 5 6.57 -3.02 -8.99
CA GLN A 5 5.70 -1.97 -8.47
C GLN A 5 5.85 -0.71 -9.31
N VAL A 6 4.72 -0.19 -9.78
CA VAL A 6 4.63 1.12 -10.42
C VAL A 6 3.77 2.00 -9.53
N SER A 7 4.17 3.24 -9.32
CA SER A 7 3.32 4.22 -8.64
C SER A 7 3.34 5.57 -9.32
N VAL A 8 2.21 6.26 -9.24
CA VAL A 8 2.01 7.60 -9.78
C VAL A 8 1.13 8.37 -8.82
N ILE A 9 1.52 9.59 -8.51
CA ILE A 9 0.70 10.53 -7.75
C ILE A 9 -0.15 11.33 -8.73
N THR A 10 -1.46 11.29 -8.55
CA THR A 10 -2.44 12.02 -9.35
C THR A 10 -3.55 12.58 -8.47
N ASN A 11 -4.60 13.12 -9.07
CA ASN A 11 -5.75 13.70 -8.37
C ASN A 11 -6.93 12.72 -8.24
N GLU A 12 -7.89 13.08 -7.39
CA GLU A 12 -9.12 12.29 -7.15
C GLU A 12 -9.97 11.99 -8.39
N LEU A 13 -9.89 12.80 -9.45
CA LEU A 13 -10.64 12.57 -10.68
C LEU A 13 -9.95 11.55 -11.58
N THR A 14 -8.61 11.64 -11.68
CA THR A 14 -7.81 10.77 -12.55
C THR A 14 -7.43 9.45 -11.90
N ALA A 15 -7.35 9.38 -10.57
CA ALA A 15 -6.92 8.18 -9.86
C ALA A 15 -7.77 6.93 -10.20
N PRO A 16 -9.11 6.99 -10.26
CA PRO A 16 -9.93 5.85 -10.64
C PRO A 16 -9.68 5.40 -12.09
N GLU A 17 -9.61 6.35 -13.03
CA GLU A 17 -9.35 6.03 -14.44
C GLU A 17 -7.96 5.41 -14.65
N LEU A 18 -6.95 5.90 -13.92
CA LEU A 18 -5.61 5.34 -13.95
C LEU A 18 -5.58 3.92 -13.36
N ALA A 19 -6.37 3.68 -12.32
CA ALA A 19 -6.49 2.35 -11.72
C ALA A 19 -7.09 1.32 -12.69
N ASP A 20 -8.13 1.72 -13.42
CA ASP A 20 -8.74 0.89 -14.46
C ASP A 20 -7.72 0.59 -15.56
N VAL A 21 -6.96 1.60 -16.02
CA VAL A 21 -5.91 1.40 -17.01
C VAL A 21 -4.81 0.47 -16.52
N PHE A 22 -4.35 0.61 -15.26
CA PHE A 22 -3.35 -0.29 -14.70
C PHE A 22 -3.86 -1.73 -14.64
N SER A 23 -5.12 -1.91 -14.24
CA SER A 23 -5.79 -3.21 -14.19
C SER A 23 -5.92 -3.84 -15.58
N ASP A 24 -6.35 -3.06 -16.59
CA ASP A 24 -6.44 -3.48 -17.99
C ASP A 24 -5.08 -3.86 -18.58
N LEU A 25 -4.00 -3.24 -18.11
CA LEU A 25 -2.62 -3.54 -18.49
C LEU A 25 -2.01 -4.71 -17.70
N GLY A 26 -2.81 -5.44 -16.92
CA GLY A 26 -2.42 -6.68 -16.25
C GLY A 26 -1.87 -6.50 -14.84
N ALA A 27 -2.21 -5.40 -14.15
CA ALA A 27 -1.90 -5.29 -12.72
C ALA A 27 -2.67 -6.36 -11.94
N VAL A 28 -1.99 -7.06 -11.04
CA VAL A 28 -2.65 -8.03 -10.15
C VAL A 28 -3.43 -7.35 -9.02
N SER A 29 -3.02 -6.13 -8.68
CA SER A 29 -3.68 -5.28 -7.71
C SER A 29 -3.35 -3.82 -7.98
N VAL A 30 -4.30 -2.96 -7.60
CA VAL A 30 -4.12 -1.51 -7.59
C VAL A 30 -4.56 -1.01 -6.21
N THR A 31 -3.71 -0.21 -5.58
CA THR A 31 -3.91 0.35 -4.24
C THR A 31 -3.91 1.87 -4.31
N PHE A 32 -4.83 2.51 -3.59
CA PHE A 32 -4.84 3.95 -3.38
C PHE A 32 -4.20 4.28 -2.03
N MET A 33 -3.19 5.13 -2.07
CA MET A 33 -2.48 5.61 -0.89
C MET A 33 -2.54 7.13 -0.83
N ASP A 34 -2.50 7.64 0.38
CA ASP A 34 -2.33 9.05 0.65
C ASP A 34 -0.92 9.51 0.22
N ALA A 35 -0.86 10.60 -0.54
CA ALA A 35 0.40 11.17 -0.99
C ALA A 35 0.93 12.32 -0.09
N GLU A 36 0.12 12.87 0.83
CA GLU A 36 0.47 14.06 1.65
C GLU A 36 0.09 13.97 3.14
N ASP A 37 -0.34 12.80 3.63
CA ASP A 37 -0.76 12.60 5.03
C ASP A 37 -2.00 13.46 5.38
N GLU A 38 -2.92 13.59 4.43
CA GLU A 38 -4.21 14.26 4.58
C GLU A 38 -5.27 13.30 5.17
N PRO A 39 -5.93 13.63 6.29
CA PRO A 39 -6.99 12.79 6.83
C PRO A 39 -8.23 12.80 5.93
N VAL A 40 -8.66 11.63 5.47
CA VAL A 40 -9.97 11.44 4.84
C VAL A 40 -10.97 11.03 5.92
N TYR A 41 -11.99 11.85 6.12
CA TYR A 41 -13.09 11.57 7.03
C TYR A 41 -14.11 10.60 6.41
N GLU A 42 -14.89 9.95 7.29
CA GLU A 42 -15.94 9.03 6.88
C GLU A 42 -16.90 9.71 5.86
N PRO A 43 -17.03 9.16 4.65
CA PRO A 43 -17.88 9.71 3.61
C PRO A 43 -19.36 9.51 3.96
N GLY A 44 -20.24 10.24 3.28
CA GLY A 44 -21.68 10.03 3.42
C GLY A 44 -22.11 8.62 2.99
N ILE A 45 -23.34 8.25 3.32
CA ILE A 45 -23.91 6.95 2.91
C ILE A 45 -23.89 6.85 1.38
N GLY A 46 -23.15 5.89 0.84
CA GLY A 46 -23.03 5.63 -0.60
C GLY A 46 -21.98 6.46 -1.32
N GLU A 47 -21.20 7.28 -0.61
CA GLU A 47 -20.07 8.01 -1.16
C GLU A 47 -18.76 7.25 -0.93
N THR A 48 -17.87 7.28 -1.92
CA THR A 48 -16.49 6.82 -1.78
C THR A 48 -15.60 8.05 -1.93
N LYS A 49 -14.98 8.49 -0.83
CA LYS A 49 -13.98 9.56 -0.87
C LYS A 49 -12.59 8.96 -0.98
N ILE A 50 -11.79 9.52 -1.86
CA ILE A 50 -10.35 9.29 -1.97
C ILE A 50 -9.62 10.61 -1.75
N TRP A 51 -8.31 10.55 -1.55
CA TRP A 51 -7.49 11.73 -1.31
C TRP A 51 -7.43 12.64 -2.54
N SER A 52 -7.45 13.96 -2.29
CA SER A 52 -7.32 14.98 -3.34
C SER A 52 -6.05 14.76 -4.17
N ARG A 53 -4.97 14.35 -3.48
CA ARG A 53 -3.71 13.90 -4.04
C ARG A 53 -3.49 12.43 -3.67
N THR A 54 -3.83 11.54 -4.61
CA THR A 54 -3.78 10.09 -4.40
C THR A 54 -2.56 9.50 -5.11
N GLN A 55 -1.77 8.70 -4.39
CA GLN A 55 -0.78 7.81 -4.99
C GLN A 55 -1.47 6.52 -5.41
N VAL A 56 -1.52 6.27 -6.72
CA VAL A 56 -1.99 5.02 -7.29
C VAL A 56 -0.80 4.08 -7.43
N VAL A 57 -0.86 2.93 -6.76
CA VAL A 57 0.20 1.92 -6.76
C VAL A 57 -0.32 0.66 -7.43
N ALA A 58 0.35 0.20 -8.48
CA ALA A 58 0.01 -1.02 -9.21
C ALA A 58 1.13 -2.05 -9.08
N LEU A 59 0.75 -3.30 -8.76
CA LEU A 59 1.66 -4.44 -8.72
C LEU A 59 1.46 -5.31 -9.95
N TYR A 60 2.58 -5.73 -10.54
CA TYR A 60 2.62 -6.58 -11.73
C TYR A 60 3.52 -7.78 -11.51
N GLU A 61 3.18 -8.90 -12.15
CA GLU A 61 4.02 -10.09 -12.23
C GLU A 61 5.33 -9.79 -13.00
N LEU A 62 6.37 -10.60 -12.79
CA LEU A 62 7.71 -10.36 -13.35
C LEU A 62 7.75 -10.38 -14.89
N GLU A 63 6.81 -11.09 -15.52
CA GLU A 63 6.65 -11.17 -16.96
C GLU A 63 6.17 -9.85 -17.59
N ALA A 64 5.66 -8.92 -16.79
CA ALA A 64 5.26 -7.61 -17.26
C ALA A 64 6.48 -6.75 -17.67
N GLU A 65 6.25 -5.81 -18.59
CA GLU A 65 7.27 -4.88 -19.09
C GLU A 65 6.96 -3.44 -18.60
N PRO A 66 7.56 -2.96 -17.49
CA PRO A 66 7.23 -1.66 -16.89
C PRO A 66 7.36 -0.46 -17.84
N GLU A 67 8.35 -0.48 -18.74
CA GLU A 67 8.55 0.59 -19.73
C GLU A 67 7.45 0.61 -20.81
N LEU A 68 6.93 -0.56 -21.19
CA LEU A 68 5.80 -0.65 -22.12
C LEU A 68 4.53 -0.13 -21.43
N ILE A 69 4.29 -0.53 -20.18
CA ILE A 69 3.16 -0.03 -19.38
C ILE A 69 3.22 1.50 -19.29
N LYS A 70 4.38 2.06 -18.94
CA LYS A 70 4.60 3.51 -18.91
C LYS A 70 4.23 4.18 -20.23
N THR A 71 4.69 3.62 -21.35
CA THR A 71 4.43 4.17 -22.68
C THR A 71 2.93 4.18 -22.99
N LEU A 72 2.22 3.09 -22.70
CA LEU A 72 0.78 2.96 -22.94
C LEU A 72 -0.04 3.93 -22.06
N VAL A 73 0.38 4.12 -20.81
CA VAL A 73 -0.28 5.06 -19.89
C VAL A 73 -0.06 6.51 -20.34
N ILE A 74 1.15 6.90 -20.74
CA ILE A 74 1.45 8.26 -21.24
C ILE A 74 0.65 8.60 -22.51
N GLN A 75 0.28 7.62 -23.32
CA GLN A 75 -0.57 7.86 -24.49
C GLN A 75 -2.02 8.19 -24.14
N ARG A 76 -2.47 7.83 -22.92
CA ARG A 76 -3.87 7.94 -22.50
C ARG A 76 -4.14 9.10 -21.55
N PHE A 77 -3.10 9.61 -20.88
CA PHE A 77 -3.19 10.71 -19.91
C PHE A 77 -2.25 11.86 -20.25
N ASP A 78 -2.52 13.05 -19.68
CA ASP A 78 -1.62 14.20 -19.82
C ASP A 78 -0.24 13.86 -19.20
N PRO A 79 0.87 14.04 -19.92
CA PRO A 79 2.23 13.80 -19.40
C PRO A 79 2.51 14.51 -18.07
N ILE A 80 1.90 15.68 -17.82
CA ILE A 80 2.09 16.45 -16.59
C ILE A 80 1.59 15.68 -15.35
N LEU A 81 0.52 14.89 -15.50
CA LEU A 81 -0.05 14.07 -14.42
C LEU A 81 0.83 12.86 -14.08
N LEU A 82 1.75 12.49 -14.97
CA LEU A 82 2.64 11.33 -14.83
C LEU A 82 4.07 11.71 -14.43
N ASN A 83 4.32 12.99 -14.10
CA ASN A 83 5.63 13.48 -13.65
C ASN A 83 6.15 12.77 -12.38
N SER A 84 5.25 12.20 -11.59
CA SER A 84 5.52 11.45 -10.37
C SER A 84 5.72 9.95 -10.61
N TRP A 85 5.86 9.51 -11.88
CA TRP A 85 6.03 8.10 -12.21
C TRP A 85 7.26 7.50 -11.52
N HIS A 86 7.01 6.49 -10.69
CA HIS A 86 8.02 5.74 -9.99
C HIS A 86 7.87 4.25 -10.30
N TYR A 87 9.00 3.57 -10.43
CA TYR A 87 9.05 2.12 -10.61
C TYR A 87 10.10 1.57 -9.65
N GLU A 88 9.74 0.49 -8.96
CA GLU A 88 10.65 -0.29 -8.14
C GLU A 88 10.37 -1.79 -8.24
N PRO A 89 11.42 -2.64 -8.30
CA PRO A 89 11.27 -4.07 -8.16
C PRO A 89 11.05 -4.43 -6.68
N VAL A 90 10.00 -5.20 -6.40
CA VAL A 90 9.70 -5.74 -5.08
C VAL A 90 10.26 -7.15 -4.99
N ALA A 91 11.20 -7.36 -4.08
CA ALA A 91 11.82 -8.66 -3.90
C ALA A 91 10.82 -9.72 -3.44
N ASP A 92 11.11 -10.99 -3.76
CA ASP A 92 10.36 -12.11 -3.20
C ASP A 92 10.64 -12.19 -1.70
N GLN A 93 9.61 -11.94 -0.89
CA GLN A 93 9.67 -12.08 0.54
C GLN A 93 8.51 -12.94 1.00
N ALA A 94 8.78 -13.82 1.97
CA ALA A 94 7.74 -14.51 2.72
C ALA A 94 7.08 -13.48 3.66
N TRP A 95 6.22 -12.61 3.11
CA TRP A 95 5.61 -11.48 3.81
C TRP A 95 4.98 -11.91 5.13
N GLU A 96 4.28 -13.06 5.14
CA GLU A 96 3.68 -13.69 6.33
C GLU A 96 4.65 -13.96 7.48
N ARG A 97 5.95 -14.17 7.19
CA ARG A 97 6.98 -14.40 8.19
C ARG A 97 7.80 -13.15 8.47
N ALA A 98 8.02 -12.31 7.46
CA ALA A 98 8.76 -11.06 7.59
C ALA A 98 8.10 -10.14 8.63
N TRP A 99 6.77 -10.06 8.65
CA TRP A 99 6.07 -9.23 9.63
C TRP A 99 6.20 -9.76 11.07
N MET A 100 6.39 -11.07 11.26
CA MET A 100 6.52 -11.67 12.60
C MET A 100 7.76 -11.17 13.35
N GLU A 101 8.83 -10.80 12.65
CA GLU A 101 10.05 -10.25 13.28
C GLU A 101 9.80 -8.89 13.95
N HIS A 102 8.76 -8.18 13.50
CA HIS A 102 8.35 -6.88 14.02
C HIS A 102 7.31 -6.99 15.13
N PHE A 103 6.60 -8.11 15.25
CA PHE A 103 5.65 -8.36 16.34
C PHE A 103 6.36 -8.81 17.60
N LYS A 104 6.63 -7.83 18.47
CA LYS A 104 7.27 -8.04 19.76
C LYS A 104 6.30 -7.71 20.89
N PRO A 105 6.42 -8.35 22.05
CA PRO A 105 5.71 -7.97 23.26
C PRO A 105 5.83 -6.47 23.52
N MET A 106 4.68 -5.81 23.69
CA MET A 106 4.63 -4.39 24.00
C MET A 106 4.04 -4.20 25.39
N LYS A 107 4.75 -3.41 26.21
CA LYS A 107 4.28 -3.04 27.54
C LYS A 107 3.50 -1.72 27.46
N PHE A 108 2.25 -1.78 27.89
CA PHE A 108 1.38 -0.62 28.04
C PHE A 108 1.31 -0.21 29.51
N ALA A 109 1.66 1.05 29.77
CA ALA A 109 1.86 1.56 31.12
C ALA A 109 2.80 0.64 31.92
N ASP A 110 2.49 0.39 33.20
CA ASP A 110 3.40 -0.31 34.10
C ASP A 110 3.09 -1.80 34.27
N ARG A 111 1.89 -2.26 33.88
CA ARG A 111 1.37 -3.57 34.31
C ARG A 111 0.68 -4.39 33.23
N LEU A 112 0.50 -3.87 32.01
CA LEU A 112 -0.16 -4.59 30.93
C LEU A 112 0.86 -4.93 29.84
N TRP A 113 0.96 -6.21 29.51
CA TRP A 113 1.69 -6.69 28.35
C TRP A 113 0.69 -7.18 27.30
N VAL A 114 0.87 -6.73 26.05
CA VAL A 114 0.21 -7.31 24.88
C VAL A 114 1.26 -8.10 24.13
N CYS A 115 1.11 -9.41 24.11
CA CYS A 115 2.12 -10.34 23.62
C CYS A 115 1.56 -11.20 22.48
N PRO A 116 2.32 -11.39 21.39
CA PRO A 116 2.01 -12.44 20.44
C PRO A 116 2.03 -13.82 21.13
N THR A 117 1.24 -14.76 20.62
CA THR A 117 1.22 -16.15 21.08
C THR A 117 2.63 -16.74 21.14
N GLY A 118 3.02 -17.31 22.29
CA GLY A 118 4.33 -17.91 22.50
C GLY A 118 5.47 -16.93 22.82
N GLN A 119 5.16 -15.65 23.05
CA GLN A 119 6.11 -14.62 23.51
C GLN A 119 5.69 -14.01 24.85
N GLU A 120 5.03 -14.79 25.71
CA GLU A 120 4.47 -14.33 26.98
C GLU A 120 5.55 -13.71 27.90
N GLN A 121 5.20 -12.60 28.55
CA GLN A 121 6.07 -11.91 29.48
C GLN A 121 5.61 -12.16 30.92
N HIS A 122 6.55 -12.63 31.74
CA HIS A 122 6.31 -12.91 33.16
C HIS A 122 7.05 -11.90 34.02
N GLU A 123 6.36 -10.81 34.34
CA GLU A 123 6.84 -9.76 35.24
C GLU A 123 5.92 -9.70 36.47
N ALA A 124 6.52 -9.62 37.66
CA ALA A 124 5.77 -9.61 38.91
C ALA A 124 4.82 -8.40 38.97
N GLY A 125 3.54 -8.67 39.25
CA GLY A 125 2.50 -7.64 39.34
C GLY A 125 1.92 -7.19 38.00
N SER A 126 2.37 -7.76 36.88
CA SER A 126 1.85 -7.48 35.54
C SER A 126 0.91 -8.59 35.04
N VAL A 127 0.05 -8.24 34.08
CA VAL A 127 -0.85 -9.17 33.37
C VAL A 127 -0.40 -9.23 31.91
N CYS A 128 -0.35 -10.44 31.36
CA CYS A 128 -0.01 -10.71 29.97
C CYS A 128 -1.28 -11.10 29.21
N LEU A 129 -1.64 -10.31 28.20
CA LEU A 129 -2.71 -10.61 27.25
C LEU A 129 -2.09 -11.20 25.98
N ILE A 130 -2.68 -12.30 25.52
CA ILE A 130 -2.31 -13.03 24.30
C ILE A 130 -3.35 -12.74 23.22
#